data_AF-A0A1H9CP41-F1
#
_entry.id   AF-A0A1H9CP41-F1
#
_cell.length_a   1.000
_cell.length_b   1.000
_cell.length_c   1.000
_cell.angle_alpha   90.00
_cell.angle_beta   90.00
_cell.angle_gamma   90.00
#
_symmetry.space_group_name_H-M   'P 1'
#
loop_
_entity.id
_entity.type
_entity.pdbx_description
1 polymer ?
#
loop_
_entity_poly.entity_id
_entity_poly.type
_entity_poly.pdbx_seq_one_letter_code
_entity_poly.pdbx_strand_id
1 'polypeptide(L)'
;MNKLAIGFFAVASLCTFSSAVADEVTTCVQQFLSDAHYEIGVVDGQAGRRTFAAAKLLQSRYKMLDLPELSSETMNQWCEKLSSDAGQMILTQRSILGTVAMSEQEGPADFWSADNRTDVCFGASFQRGASFRVPLMDTTPAFTESIAAGIKPIFPPAPGAPECDMTGGGNPPKPLIDAGITGDYHGGSDWVPFEPSYLFLSRTLAAYRYAATPELTQSLVTFLTEWASANALSQNIYFPGSSRLDFHVLSVLPGAIIAFSEVADAMSMEEKMVVGKWLTRLVDVTGKSPFMDRQDNKAYLVAYIVMLWGVLIDEPSMIDAGIEAYKNAIYDMRPDGSFPVDSGRGGSGLHYSNRSTMMMVALATLGDVVDADLHEFTSSGRSLKDAVEWMVASSKFPELNQRHALSCPDGGDGNGSSIASPELAHVLNGSMRVWVTPYLMSGKVDDDLSATLQSGPYGNAARGMSEVRVGGPLACFAAGIYGQD
;
A
#
# COMPACT_ATOMS: atom_id res chain seq x y z
N MET A 1 12.72 47.23 -76.88
CA MET A 1 13.10 45.81 -76.68
C MET A 1 14.04 45.73 -75.49
N ASN A 2 13.64 44.90 -74.53
CA ASN A 2 14.22 44.55 -73.23
C ASN A 2 15.75 44.35 -73.19
N LYS A 3 16.40 44.77 -72.09
CA LYS A 3 16.69 43.91 -70.91
C LYS A 3 17.37 44.74 -69.81
N LEU A 4 16.68 44.85 -68.68
CA LEU A 4 17.15 45.39 -67.40
C LEU A 4 17.73 44.22 -66.58
N ALA A 5 18.95 44.35 -66.04
CA ALA A 5 19.52 43.39 -65.10
C ALA A 5 19.17 43.81 -63.67
N ILE A 6 18.45 42.96 -62.94
CA ILE A 6 18.11 43.13 -61.52
C ILE A 6 19.07 42.24 -60.72
N GLY A 7 19.91 42.87 -59.89
CA GLY A 7 20.73 42.18 -58.89
C GLY A 7 19.94 41.95 -57.61
N PHE A 8 19.83 40.70 -57.18
CA PHE A 8 19.32 40.29 -55.87
C PHE A 8 20.44 40.42 -54.83
N PHE A 9 20.25 41.26 -53.81
CA PHE A 9 20.98 41.15 -52.54
C PHE A 9 20.01 40.55 -51.50
N ALA A 10 20.23 39.29 -51.14
CA ALA A 10 19.60 38.68 -49.99
C ALA A 10 20.40 39.07 -48.74
N VAL A 11 19.83 39.92 -47.88
CA VAL A 11 20.36 40.18 -46.55
C VAL A 11 19.81 39.08 -45.64
N ALA A 12 20.66 38.12 -45.26
CA ALA A 12 20.35 37.17 -44.21
C ALA A 12 20.32 37.93 -42.87
N SER A 13 19.11 38.18 -42.37
CA SER A 13 18.90 38.70 -41.03
C SER A 13 19.18 37.57 -40.03
N LEU A 14 20.40 37.54 -39.49
CA LEU A 14 20.74 36.73 -38.33
C LEU A 14 19.94 37.29 -37.14
N CYS A 15 18.90 36.56 -36.73
CA CYS A 15 18.27 36.76 -35.42
C CYS A 15 19.34 36.56 -34.35
N THR A 16 19.91 37.66 -33.86
CA THR A 16 20.68 37.67 -32.63
C THR A 16 19.68 37.50 -31.50
N PHE A 17 19.56 36.27 -31.00
CA PHE A 17 18.91 36.04 -29.72
C PHE A 17 19.71 36.84 -28.68
N SER A 18 19.04 37.76 -28.00
CA SER A 18 19.61 38.56 -26.91
C SER A 18 20.18 37.61 -25.85
N SER A 19 21.43 37.83 -25.44
CA SER A 19 22.10 37.04 -24.39
C SER A 19 21.29 36.99 -23.09
N ALA A 20 20.52 38.05 -22.79
CA ALA A 20 19.70 38.11 -21.59
C ALA A 20 18.60 37.03 -21.53
N VAL A 21 18.06 36.61 -22.68
CA VAL A 21 17.01 35.57 -22.74
C VAL A 21 17.62 34.17 -22.57
N ALA A 22 18.84 33.96 -23.04
CA ALA A 22 19.55 32.68 -22.87
C ALA A 22 19.94 32.44 -21.40
N ASP A 23 20.27 33.50 -20.67
CA ASP A 23 20.60 33.45 -19.24
C ASP A 23 19.36 33.12 -18.39
N GLU A 24 18.19 33.66 -18.72
CA GLU A 24 16.94 33.44 -17.98
C GLU A 24 16.45 31.98 -18.07
N VAL A 25 16.54 31.39 -19.27
CA VAL A 25 16.10 30.00 -19.52
C VAL A 25 17.05 28.99 -18.86
N THR A 26 18.36 29.27 -18.89
CA THR A 26 19.34 28.43 -18.20
C THR A 26 19.17 28.50 -16.68
N THR A 27 18.88 29.71 -16.17
CA THR A 27 18.55 29.94 -14.76
C THR A 27 17.31 29.16 -14.34
N CYS A 28 16.25 29.11 -15.17
CA CYS A 28 15.05 28.31 -14.90
C CYS A 28 15.37 26.83 -14.69
N VAL A 29 16.16 26.22 -15.58
CA VAL A 29 16.55 24.80 -15.45
C VAL A 29 17.43 24.57 -14.23
N GLN A 30 18.40 25.45 -13.97
CA GLN A 30 19.24 25.39 -12.77
C GLN A 30 18.39 25.53 -11.50
N GLN A 31 17.50 26.51 -11.43
CA GLN A 31 16.65 26.74 -10.26
C GLN A 31 15.80 25.51 -9.97
N PHE A 32 15.15 24.95 -10.99
CA PHE A 32 14.39 23.72 -10.84
C PHE A 32 15.26 22.56 -10.32
N LEU A 33 16.43 22.32 -10.92
CA LEU A 33 17.30 21.23 -10.49
C LEU A 33 17.80 21.45 -9.06
N SER A 34 18.06 22.69 -8.65
CA SER A 34 18.42 23.07 -7.29
C SER A 34 17.28 22.79 -6.31
N ASP A 35 16.05 23.20 -6.67
CA ASP A 35 14.84 22.99 -5.87
C ASP A 35 14.47 21.51 -5.78
N ALA A 36 14.78 20.73 -6.84
CA ALA A 36 14.71 19.27 -6.85
C ALA A 36 15.91 18.60 -6.15
N HIS A 37 16.78 19.39 -5.51
CA HIS A 37 17.97 18.99 -4.76
C HIS A 37 19.00 18.17 -5.53
N TYR A 38 19.23 18.49 -6.80
CA TYR A 38 20.37 17.96 -7.55
C TYR A 38 21.62 18.83 -7.34
N GLU A 39 22.79 18.20 -7.33
CA GLU A 39 24.07 18.90 -7.27
C GLU A 39 24.40 19.58 -8.61
N ILE A 40 24.01 20.83 -8.78
CA ILE A 40 24.23 21.58 -10.03
C ILE A 40 25.36 22.61 -9.98
N GLY A 41 25.85 22.95 -8.78
CA GLY A 41 26.70 24.11 -8.58
C GLY A 41 25.89 25.37 -8.27
N VAL A 42 26.36 26.53 -8.74
CA VAL A 42 25.66 27.82 -8.51
C VAL A 42 24.59 28.01 -9.60
N VAL A 43 23.46 28.60 -9.24
CA VAL A 43 22.45 29.09 -10.19
C VAL A 43 22.94 30.43 -10.73
N ASP A 44 23.55 30.43 -11.91
CA ASP A 44 24.29 31.58 -12.48
C ASP A 44 23.97 31.85 -13.96
N GLY A 45 23.01 31.13 -14.54
CA GLY A 45 22.66 31.20 -15.96
C GLY A 45 23.66 30.50 -16.88
N GLN A 46 24.67 29.81 -16.34
CA GLN A 46 25.68 29.08 -17.14
C GLN A 46 25.61 27.57 -16.86
N ALA A 47 25.10 26.81 -17.83
CA ALA A 47 25.02 25.36 -17.70
C ALA A 47 26.43 24.71 -17.70
N GLY A 48 26.94 24.41 -16.50
CA GLY A 48 28.22 23.72 -16.30
C GLY A 48 28.08 22.19 -16.29
N ARG A 49 29.21 21.48 -16.14
CA ARG A 49 29.24 20.00 -16.10
C ARG A 49 28.30 19.40 -15.06
N ARG A 50 28.15 20.06 -13.89
CA ARG A 50 27.25 19.62 -12.82
C ARG A 50 25.78 19.75 -13.21
N THR A 51 25.39 20.87 -13.82
CA THR A 51 24.04 21.05 -14.40
C THR A 51 23.72 19.95 -15.43
N PHE A 52 24.63 19.66 -16.37
CA PHE A 52 24.41 18.60 -17.36
C PHE A 52 24.32 17.21 -16.73
N ALA A 53 25.14 16.91 -15.72
CA ALA A 53 25.06 15.63 -15.01
C ALA A 53 23.74 15.47 -14.25
N ALA A 54 23.31 16.51 -13.53
CA ALA A 54 22.03 16.57 -12.84
C ALA A 54 20.84 16.43 -13.81
N ALA A 55 20.88 17.13 -14.95
CA ALA A 55 19.88 17.02 -16.00
C ALA A 55 19.80 15.59 -16.54
N LYS A 56 20.94 14.95 -16.83
CA LYS A 56 20.95 13.55 -17.28
C LYS A 56 20.35 12.60 -16.24
N LEU A 57 20.61 12.82 -14.96
CA LEU A 57 19.99 12.05 -13.87
C LEU A 57 18.48 12.26 -13.84
N LEU A 58 18.01 13.51 -13.88
CA LEU A 58 16.58 13.84 -13.95
C LEU A 58 15.92 13.16 -15.16
N GLN A 59 16.48 13.31 -16.36
CA GLN A 59 15.96 12.71 -17.58
C GLN A 59 15.84 11.19 -17.47
N SER A 60 16.86 10.52 -16.92
CA SER A 60 16.85 9.06 -16.73
C SER A 60 15.77 8.58 -15.76
N ARG A 61 15.48 9.39 -14.74
CA ARG A 61 14.53 9.08 -13.65
C ARG A 61 13.09 9.43 -13.99
N TYR A 62 12.89 10.45 -14.84
CA TYR A 62 11.57 10.99 -15.19
C TYR A 62 11.34 10.92 -16.69
N LYS A 63 11.37 9.70 -17.24
CA LYS A 63 11.13 9.43 -18.67
C LYS A 63 9.81 10.01 -19.19
N MET A 64 8.81 10.09 -18.31
CA MET A 64 7.51 10.73 -18.54
C MET A 64 7.56 12.19 -19.02
N LEU A 65 8.61 12.95 -18.69
CA LEU A 65 8.72 14.34 -19.12
C LEU A 65 9.10 14.47 -20.59
N ASP A 66 9.57 13.38 -21.20
CA ASP A 66 10.06 13.35 -22.58
C ASP A 66 11.06 14.49 -22.86
N LEU A 67 11.99 14.67 -21.91
CA LEU A 67 13.01 15.72 -22.00
C LEU A 67 14.03 15.32 -23.08
N PRO A 68 14.39 16.21 -24.02
CA PRO A 68 15.51 15.96 -24.93
C PRO A 68 16.85 15.98 -24.18
N GLU A 69 17.94 15.54 -24.81
CA GLU A 69 19.28 15.78 -24.25
C GLU A 69 19.50 17.29 -24.00
N LEU A 70 19.98 17.65 -22.81
CA LEU A 70 20.15 19.05 -22.44
C LEU A 70 21.30 19.68 -23.25
N SER A 71 21.00 20.75 -23.95
CA SER A 71 21.93 21.56 -24.73
C SER A 71 21.47 23.01 -24.76
N SER A 72 22.28 23.92 -25.31
CA SER A 72 21.86 25.30 -25.54
C SER A 72 20.62 25.40 -26.45
N GLU A 73 20.42 24.45 -27.36
CA GLU A 73 19.29 24.45 -28.30
C GLU A 73 18.00 23.92 -27.66
N THR A 74 18.11 23.11 -26.61
CA THR A 74 16.97 22.42 -25.97
C THR A 74 16.58 22.99 -24.60
N MET A 75 17.33 23.97 -24.09
CA MET A 75 17.11 24.58 -22.75
C MET A 75 15.70 25.18 -22.59
N ASN A 76 15.15 25.77 -23.65
CA ASN A 76 13.78 26.31 -23.65
C ASN A 76 12.73 25.22 -23.42
N GLN A 77 12.87 24.10 -24.12
CA GLN A 77 11.95 22.95 -23.99
C GLN A 77 12.06 22.35 -22.60
N TRP A 78 13.27 22.30 -22.03
CA TRP A 78 13.48 21.91 -20.64
C TRP A 78 12.71 22.84 -19.68
N CYS A 79 12.96 24.15 -19.72
CA CYS A 79 12.29 25.09 -18.81
C CYS A 79 10.75 25.00 -18.93
N GLU A 80 10.21 24.88 -20.14
CA GLU A 80 8.77 24.71 -20.37
C GLU A 80 8.23 23.42 -19.72
N LYS A 81 8.90 22.28 -19.94
CA LYS A 81 8.52 21.00 -19.34
C LYS A 81 8.66 20.99 -17.82
N LEU A 82 9.71 21.60 -17.28
CA LEU A 82 9.95 21.69 -15.84
C LEU A 82 9.01 22.68 -15.14
N SER A 83 8.50 23.67 -15.88
CA SER A 83 7.47 24.60 -15.39
C SER A 83 6.04 24.06 -15.54
N SER A 84 5.86 22.96 -16.30
CA SER A 84 4.56 22.29 -16.42
C SER A 84 4.13 21.63 -15.11
N ASP A 85 2.86 21.24 -15.00
CA ASP A 85 2.35 20.50 -13.83
C ASP A 85 3.17 19.23 -13.55
N ALA A 86 3.63 18.53 -14.59
CA ALA A 86 4.47 17.34 -14.46
C ALA A 86 5.91 17.67 -14.00
N GLY A 87 6.38 18.88 -14.25
CA GLY A 87 7.65 19.37 -13.71
C GLY A 87 7.50 19.80 -12.26
N GLN A 88 6.49 20.62 -11.96
CA GLN A 88 6.18 21.05 -10.58
C GLN A 88 5.82 19.88 -9.67
N MET A 89 5.26 18.79 -10.24
CA MET A 89 5.14 17.50 -9.58
C MET A 89 6.46 17.02 -8.99
N ILE A 90 7.56 17.11 -9.72
CA ILE A 90 8.86 16.58 -9.28
C ILE A 90 9.34 17.36 -8.07
N LEU A 91 9.16 18.68 -8.09
CA LEU A 91 9.47 19.54 -6.94
C LEU A 91 8.58 19.21 -5.76
N THR A 92 7.28 19.03 -6.01
CA THR A 92 6.31 18.61 -4.99
C THR A 92 6.66 17.24 -4.43
N GLN A 93 7.03 16.29 -5.28
CA GLN A 93 7.45 14.94 -4.89
C GLN A 93 8.75 14.99 -4.09
N ARG A 94 9.72 15.83 -4.45
CA ARG A 94 10.98 16.01 -3.69
C ARG A 94 10.76 16.75 -2.38
N SER A 95 9.83 17.69 -2.36
CA SER A 95 9.41 18.40 -1.15
C SER A 95 8.66 17.48 -0.20
N ILE A 96 7.84 16.56 -0.74
CA ILE A 96 7.10 15.56 0.02
C ILE A 96 8.06 14.44 0.48
N LEU A 97 8.74 13.74 -0.44
CA LEU A 97 9.67 12.63 -0.15
C LEU A 97 10.99 13.06 0.51
N GLY A 98 11.16 14.35 0.79
CA GLY A 98 12.38 14.92 1.35
C GLY A 98 13.64 14.79 0.48
N THR A 99 14.69 15.50 0.88
CA THR A 99 16.03 15.34 0.34
C THR A 99 16.67 14.07 0.90
N VAL A 100 16.16 12.90 0.52
CA VAL A 100 16.84 11.64 0.83
C VAL A 100 18.04 11.52 -0.11
N ALA A 101 19.07 12.32 0.16
CA ALA A 101 20.44 12.07 -0.27
C ALA A 101 20.97 10.89 0.54
N MET A 102 20.30 9.74 0.45
CA MET A 102 20.82 8.52 0.99
C MET A 102 21.61 7.85 -0.10
N SER A 103 22.87 7.59 0.22
CA SER A 103 23.67 6.68 -0.57
C SER A 103 22.89 5.38 -0.74
N GLU A 104 22.81 4.87 -1.96
CA GLU A 104 22.39 3.49 -2.27
C GLU A 104 23.19 2.41 -1.49
N GLN A 105 24.11 2.81 -0.59
CA GLN A 105 25.05 1.98 0.16
C GLN A 105 24.48 1.29 1.41
N GLU A 106 23.31 1.68 1.95
CA GLU A 106 22.79 1.15 3.23
C GLU A 106 21.45 0.36 3.12
N GLY A 107 21.00 0.04 1.92
CA GLY A 107 19.81 -0.79 1.69
C GLY A 107 20.06 -1.90 0.67
N PRO A 108 19.08 -2.77 0.40
CA PRO A 108 19.24 -3.87 -0.54
C PRO A 108 19.17 -3.36 -1.99
N ALA A 109 20.13 -2.55 -2.42
CA ALA A 109 20.15 -1.92 -3.74
C ALA A 109 20.02 -2.95 -4.88
N ASP A 110 20.63 -4.13 -4.73
CA ASP A 110 20.49 -5.25 -5.66
C ASP A 110 19.04 -5.77 -5.77
N PHE A 111 18.24 -5.66 -4.71
CA PHE A 111 16.82 -6.00 -4.72
C PHE A 111 16.00 -4.89 -5.39
N TRP A 112 16.30 -3.62 -5.10
CA TRP A 112 15.63 -2.48 -5.72
C TRP A 112 15.79 -2.44 -7.23
N SER A 113 16.96 -2.84 -7.73
CA SER A 113 17.29 -2.91 -9.16
C SER A 113 16.96 -4.26 -9.78
N ALA A 114 16.20 -5.13 -9.10
CA ALA A 114 15.83 -6.43 -9.64
C ALA A 114 14.98 -6.32 -10.91
N ASP A 115 14.18 -5.25 -11.01
CA ASP A 115 13.42 -4.85 -12.19
C ASP A 115 14.30 -4.59 -13.42
N ASN A 116 15.46 -3.96 -13.25
CA ASN A 116 16.40 -3.71 -14.35
C ASN A 116 17.01 -5.00 -14.96
N ARG A 117 16.78 -6.16 -14.34
CA ARG A 117 17.33 -7.46 -14.77
C ARG A 117 16.27 -8.41 -15.33
N THR A 118 15.02 -7.98 -15.46
CA THR A 118 13.92 -8.85 -15.95
C THR A 118 12.89 -8.05 -16.72
N ASP A 119 12.42 -8.60 -17.84
CA ASP A 119 11.39 -7.96 -18.67
C ASP A 119 9.96 -8.36 -18.23
N VAL A 120 9.83 -9.28 -17.29
CA VAL A 120 8.56 -9.80 -16.79
C VAL A 120 8.42 -9.66 -15.28
N CYS A 121 7.20 -9.31 -14.84
CA CYS A 121 6.82 -9.30 -13.42
C CYS A 121 6.93 -10.70 -12.80
N PHE A 122 7.14 -10.77 -11.46
CA PHE A 122 7.25 -12.01 -10.69
C PHE A 122 8.36 -13.00 -11.07
N GLY A 123 9.35 -12.57 -11.87
CA GLY A 123 10.54 -13.37 -12.16
C GLY A 123 11.32 -13.76 -10.89
N ALA A 124 12.21 -14.76 -11.01
CA ALA A 124 13.04 -15.26 -9.90
C ALA A 124 13.88 -14.17 -9.22
N SER A 125 14.11 -13.04 -9.90
CA SER A 125 14.76 -11.83 -9.38
C SER A 125 14.01 -11.20 -8.19
N PHE A 126 12.69 -11.37 -8.10
CA PHE A 126 11.85 -10.90 -7.00
C PHE A 126 11.63 -11.94 -5.89
N GLN A 127 12.17 -13.16 -6.07
CA GLN A 127 12.14 -14.23 -5.07
C GLN A 127 13.41 -14.22 -4.19
N ARG A 128 14.31 -13.23 -4.36
CA ARG A 128 15.55 -13.09 -3.60
C ARG A 128 15.62 -11.76 -2.88
N GLY A 129 15.30 -11.79 -1.59
CA GLY A 129 15.84 -10.87 -0.58
C GLY A 129 16.35 -11.75 0.56
N ALA A 130 17.66 -11.95 0.63
CA ALA A 130 18.30 -12.82 1.64
C ALA A 130 18.54 -12.12 2.98
N SER A 131 18.10 -10.87 3.14
CA SER A 131 18.50 -10.06 4.29
C SER A 131 17.73 -10.43 5.55
N PHE A 132 16.43 -10.71 5.43
CA PHE A 132 15.56 -11.10 6.54
C PHE A 132 14.37 -11.93 6.02
N ARG A 133 14.49 -13.26 6.06
CA ARG A 133 13.29 -14.10 5.94
C ARG A 133 12.53 -13.93 7.25
N VAL A 134 11.26 -13.53 7.20
CA VAL A 134 10.37 -13.78 8.33
C VAL A 134 10.29 -15.30 8.43
N PRO A 135 10.78 -15.93 9.51
CA PRO A 135 10.68 -17.38 9.60
C PRO A 135 9.22 -17.76 9.47
N LEU A 136 8.94 -18.76 8.63
CA LEU A 136 7.63 -19.40 8.62
C LEU A 136 7.32 -19.83 10.05
N MET A 137 6.05 -19.70 10.44
CA MET A 137 5.65 -20.22 11.74
C MET A 137 5.81 -21.73 11.76
N ASP A 138 6.60 -22.22 12.73
CA ASP A 138 6.77 -23.65 12.93
C ASP A 138 5.45 -24.30 13.34
N THR A 139 4.79 -23.77 14.39
CA THR A 139 3.47 -24.24 14.85
C THR A 139 2.70 -23.16 15.60
N THR A 140 1.41 -23.01 15.29
CA THR A 140 0.48 -22.26 16.15
C THR A 140 0.20 -23.06 17.43
N PRO A 141 0.22 -22.46 18.64
CA PRO A 141 -0.11 -23.17 19.87
C PRO A 141 -1.54 -23.72 19.85
N ALA A 142 -1.75 -24.83 20.54
CA ALA A 142 -3.09 -25.41 20.67
C ALA A 142 -4.02 -24.46 21.45
N PHE A 143 -5.24 -24.28 20.97
CA PHE A 143 -6.25 -23.48 21.67
C PHE A 143 -6.82 -24.25 22.87
N THR A 144 -6.61 -23.71 24.07
CA THR A 144 -6.98 -24.34 25.35
C THR A 144 -8.08 -23.56 26.06
N GLU A 145 -8.72 -24.16 27.07
CA GLU A 145 -9.69 -23.47 27.93
C GLU A 145 -9.08 -22.27 28.65
N SER A 146 -7.79 -22.33 28.99
CA SER A 146 -7.07 -21.21 29.61
C SER A 146 -6.96 -20.02 28.66
N ILE A 147 -6.65 -20.27 27.37
CA ILE A 147 -6.64 -19.22 26.34
C ILE A 147 -8.06 -18.68 26.15
N ALA A 148 -9.05 -19.57 26.00
CA ALA A 148 -10.45 -19.19 25.84
C ALA A 148 -10.99 -18.31 26.98
N ALA A 149 -10.60 -18.61 28.22
CA ALA A 149 -10.98 -17.84 29.39
C ALA A 149 -10.34 -16.43 29.42
N GLY A 150 -9.19 -16.25 28.78
CA GLY A 150 -8.41 -15.02 28.78
C GLY A 150 -8.72 -14.04 27.64
N ILE A 151 -9.56 -14.43 26.68
CA ILE A 151 -9.87 -13.59 25.52
C ILE A 151 -10.47 -12.25 25.96
N LYS A 152 -9.96 -11.17 25.36
CA LYS A 152 -10.47 -9.80 25.46
C LYS A 152 -10.56 -9.19 24.06
N PRO A 153 -11.34 -8.10 23.88
CA PRO A 153 -11.29 -7.32 22.66
C PRO A 153 -9.87 -6.87 22.35
N ILE A 154 -9.42 -7.07 21.11
CA ILE A 154 -8.07 -6.68 20.65
C ILE A 154 -7.92 -5.15 20.70
N PHE A 155 -8.94 -4.44 20.20
CA PHE A 155 -8.94 -2.99 20.17
C PHE A 155 -9.81 -2.45 21.31
N PRO A 156 -9.39 -1.39 22.02
CA PRO A 156 -10.23 -0.78 23.05
C PRO A 156 -11.57 -0.33 22.46
N PRO A 157 -12.66 -0.31 23.27
CA PRO A 157 -13.97 0.08 22.79
C PRO A 157 -14.04 1.58 22.44
N ALA A 158 -14.80 1.93 21.39
CA ALA A 158 -15.03 3.31 20.96
C ALA A 158 -16.52 3.56 20.64
N PRO A 159 -17.42 3.41 21.63
CA PRO A 159 -18.86 3.54 21.41
C PRO A 159 -19.22 4.94 20.91
N GLY A 160 -20.05 5.00 19.86
CA GLY A 160 -20.48 6.26 19.25
C GLY A 160 -19.43 6.97 18.39
N ALA A 161 -18.26 6.36 18.16
CA ALA A 161 -17.24 6.94 17.27
C ALA A 161 -17.80 7.09 15.83
N PRO A 162 -17.78 8.28 15.22
CA PRO A 162 -18.30 8.50 13.85
C PRO A 162 -17.66 7.60 12.79
N GLU A 163 -16.43 7.13 13.02
CA GLU A 163 -15.70 6.20 12.17
C GLU A 163 -16.37 4.82 12.12
N CYS A 164 -17.12 4.46 13.16
CA CYS A 164 -17.91 3.24 13.27
C CYS A 164 -19.34 3.39 12.74
N ASP A 165 -19.80 4.62 12.41
CA ASP A 165 -21.18 4.89 11.97
C ASP A 165 -21.43 4.34 10.56
N MET A 166 -21.66 3.03 10.50
CA MET A 166 -22.08 2.30 9.31
C MET A 166 -23.46 1.71 9.58
N THR A 167 -24.38 1.93 8.64
CA THR A 167 -25.75 1.46 8.81
C THR A 167 -25.86 -0.05 8.61
N GLY A 168 -26.44 -0.71 9.61
CA GLY A 168 -27.05 -2.04 9.52
C GLY A 168 -26.14 -3.23 9.88
N GLY A 169 -26.69 -4.17 10.65
CA GLY A 169 -26.21 -5.55 10.72
C GLY A 169 -26.97 -6.43 9.72
N GLY A 170 -26.28 -7.38 9.11
CA GLY A 170 -26.90 -8.38 8.23
C GLY A 170 -27.31 -9.63 9.00
N ASN A 171 -28.09 -10.50 8.35
CA ASN A 171 -28.21 -11.88 8.82
C ASN A 171 -26.86 -12.60 8.62
N PRO A 172 -26.44 -13.46 9.56
CA PRO A 172 -25.21 -14.22 9.40
C PRO A 172 -25.32 -15.12 8.15
N PRO A 173 -24.32 -15.10 7.25
CA PRO A 173 -24.33 -15.96 6.08
C PRO A 173 -24.09 -17.42 6.48
N LYS A 174 -24.61 -18.34 5.66
CA LYS A 174 -24.42 -19.78 5.88
C LYS A 174 -22.94 -20.16 5.86
N PRO A 175 -22.53 -21.19 6.63
CA PRO A 175 -21.17 -21.72 6.58
C PRO A 175 -20.72 -22.11 5.18
N LEU A 176 -19.57 -21.61 4.77
CA LEU A 176 -18.92 -21.99 3.51
C LEU A 176 -17.94 -23.15 3.79
N ILE A 177 -18.40 -24.40 3.74
CA ILE A 177 -17.56 -25.59 4.00
C ILE A 177 -16.51 -25.77 2.89
N ASP A 178 -16.96 -25.72 1.66
CA ASP A 178 -16.17 -25.75 0.44
C ASP A 178 -16.03 -24.32 -0.10
N ALA A 179 -14.79 -23.83 -0.15
CA ALA A 179 -14.49 -22.49 -0.65
C ALA A 179 -14.70 -22.36 -2.17
N GLY A 180 -14.76 -23.47 -2.91
CA GLY A 180 -15.05 -23.47 -4.35
C GLY A 180 -13.99 -22.79 -5.21
N ILE A 181 -12.74 -22.70 -4.74
CA ILE A 181 -11.66 -22.01 -5.47
C ILE A 181 -11.32 -22.76 -6.75
N THR A 182 -11.54 -22.09 -7.89
CA THR A 182 -11.29 -22.65 -9.22
C THR A 182 -10.00 -22.11 -9.85
N GLY A 183 -9.42 -21.06 -9.28
CA GLY A 183 -8.22 -20.40 -9.77
C GLY A 183 -8.48 -19.30 -10.81
N ASP A 184 -9.76 -19.00 -11.09
CA ASP A 184 -10.17 -17.91 -11.97
C ASP A 184 -10.15 -16.56 -11.22
N TYR A 185 -8.94 -16.12 -10.88
CA TYR A 185 -8.67 -14.98 -10.01
C TYR A 185 -8.93 -13.62 -10.70
N HIS A 186 -8.65 -13.50 -12.00
CA HIS A 186 -8.65 -12.23 -12.74
C HIS A 186 -9.92 -12.07 -13.58
N GLY A 187 -11.07 -11.98 -12.92
CA GLY A 187 -12.38 -11.77 -13.55
C GLY A 187 -13.39 -12.91 -13.34
N GLY A 188 -13.00 -13.97 -12.64
CA GLY A 188 -13.87 -15.10 -12.32
C GLY A 188 -14.80 -14.86 -11.13
N SER A 189 -15.59 -15.88 -10.81
CA SER A 189 -16.63 -15.84 -9.77
C SER A 189 -16.18 -16.40 -8.41
N ASP A 190 -14.89 -16.67 -8.21
CA ASP A 190 -14.34 -17.22 -6.95
C ASP A 190 -14.63 -16.32 -5.73
N TRP A 191 -14.89 -15.03 -5.94
CA TRP A 191 -15.25 -14.07 -4.88
C TRP A 191 -16.72 -14.16 -4.44
N VAL A 192 -17.61 -14.65 -5.31
CA VAL A 192 -19.06 -14.64 -5.11
C VAL A 192 -19.49 -15.41 -3.86
N PRO A 193 -18.96 -16.62 -3.57
CA PRO A 193 -19.30 -17.33 -2.34
C PRO A 193 -18.88 -16.60 -1.05
N PHE A 194 -17.89 -15.70 -1.12
CA PHE A 194 -17.35 -14.99 0.04
C PHE A 194 -18.00 -13.63 0.28
N GLU A 195 -18.60 -13.01 -0.74
CA GLU A 195 -19.24 -11.69 -0.64
C GLU A 195 -20.23 -11.57 0.54
N PRO A 196 -21.10 -12.56 0.83
CA PRO A 196 -21.99 -12.47 1.98
C PRO A 196 -21.23 -12.31 3.31
N SER A 197 -20.13 -13.03 3.50
CA SER A 197 -19.29 -12.96 4.71
C SER A 197 -18.52 -11.65 4.79
N TYR A 198 -18.02 -11.15 3.66
CA TYR A 198 -17.37 -9.84 3.57
C TYR A 198 -18.29 -8.71 4.02
N LEU A 199 -19.49 -8.67 3.48
CA LEU A 199 -20.48 -7.64 3.80
C LEU A 199 -20.97 -7.79 5.24
N PHE A 200 -21.22 -9.02 5.69
CA PHE A 200 -21.67 -9.31 7.04
C PHE A 200 -20.65 -8.85 8.08
N LEU A 201 -19.39 -9.30 7.98
CA LEU A 201 -18.35 -8.95 8.94
C LEU A 201 -18.10 -7.44 8.94
N SER A 202 -17.93 -6.84 7.77
CA SER A 202 -17.69 -5.39 7.63
C SER A 202 -18.74 -4.54 8.33
N ARG A 203 -20.03 -4.79 8.03
CA ARG A 203 -21.12 -3.93 8.51
C ARG A 203 -21.52 -4.25 9.95
N THR A 204 -21.56 -5.52 10.30
CA THR A 204 -22.01 -5.95 11.65
C THR A 204 -20.96 -5.60 12.70
N LEU A 205 -19.66 -5.71 12.40
CA LEU A 205 -18.61 -5.24 13.31
C LEU A 205 -18.64 -3.73 13.51
N ALA A 206 -18.80 -2.96 12.42
CA ALA A 206 -18.93 -1.51 12.49
C ALA A 206 -20.12 -1.09 13.38
N ALA A 207 -21.29 -1.65 13.10
CA ALA A 207 -22.51 -1.39 13.87
C ALA A 207 -22.36 -1.82 15.34
N TYR A 208 -21.75 -2.98 15.60
CA TYR A 208 -21.49 -3.48 16.95
C TYR A 208 -20.61 -2.52 17.74
N ARG A 209 -19.50 -2.04 17.16
CA ARG A 209 -18.59 -1.12 17.83
C ARG A 209 -19.18 0.29 17.99
N TYR A 210 -20.02 0.73 17.05
CA TYR A 210 -20.76 1.99 17.20
C TYR A 210 -21.75 1.93 18.36
N ALA A 211 -22.58 0.90 18.40
CA ALA A 211 -23.58 0.69 19.44
C ALA A 211 -23.93 -0.79 19.59
N ALA A 212 -23.25 -1.48 20.51
CA ALA A 212 -23.50 -2.90 20.76
C ALA A 212 -24.94 -3.12 21.26
N THR A 213 -25.66 -4.03 20.60
CA THR A 213 -26.99 -4.49 21.03
C THR A 213 -27.01 -6.01 21.18
N PRO A 214 -27.93 -6.59 21.98
CA PRO A 214 -28.08 -8.04 22.08
C PRO A 214 -28.25 -8.74 20.72
N GLU A 215 -28.94 -8.10 19.77
CA GLU A 215 -29.16 -8.63 18.42
C GLU A 215 -27.86 -8.69 17.61
N LEU A 216 -27.04 -7.63 17.65
CA LEU A 216 -25.74 -7.61 16.98
C LEU A 216 -24.77 -8.60 17.61
N THR A 217 -24.73 -8.66 18.95
CA THR A 217 -23.95 -9.67 19.69
C THR A 217 -24.35 -11.07 19.26
N GLN A 218 -25.64 -11.39 19.29
CA GLN A 218 -26.13 -12.72 18.94
C GLN A 218 -25.85 -13.05 17.47
N SER A 219 -25.96 -12.08 16.56
CA SER A 219 -25.68 -12.29 15.13
C SER A 219 -24.21 -12.68 14.89
N LEU A 220 -23.26 -12.00 15.54
CA LEU A 220 -21.83 -12.34 15.47
C LEU A 220 -21.53 -13.70 16.12
N VAL A 221 -22.11 -13.97 17.29
CA VAL A 221 -21.98 -15.28 17.97
C VAL A 221 -22.51 -16.40 17.07
N THR A 222 -23.68 -16.23 16.46
CA THR A 222 -24.27 -17.20 15.54
C THR A 222 -23.40 -17.43 14.32
N PHE A 223 -22.90 -16.38 13.67
CA PHE A 223 -21.95 -16.52 12.55
C PHE A 223 -20.74 -17.38 12.94
N LEU A 224 -20.08 -17.03 14.05
CA LEU A 224 -18.86 -17.72 14.50
C LEU A 224 -19.13 -19.18 14.86
N THR A 225 -20.17 -19.45 15.64
CA THR A 225 -20.49 -20.79 16.13
C THR A 225 -21.01 -21.71 15.02
N GLU A 226 -21.84 -21.22 14.10
CA GLU A 226 -22.31 -22.01 12.95
C GLU A 226 -21.16 -22.34 11.99
N TRP A 227 -20.30 -21.37 11.67
CA TRP A 227 -19.15 -21.59 10.79
C TRP A 227 -18.15 -22.55 11.42
N ALA A 228 -17.83 -22.38 12.69
CA ALA A 228 -16.90 -23.24 13.41
C ALA A 228 -17.45 -24.68 13.54
N SER A 229 -18.73 -24.84 13.91
CA SER A 229 -19.37 -26.15 14.08
C SER A 229 -19.51 -26.90 12.75
N ALA A 230 -19.77 -26.19 11.65
CA ALA A 230 -19.79 -26.76 10.31
C ALA A 230 -18.40 -27.02 9.73
N ASN A 231 -17.34 -26.68 10.47
CA ASN A 231 -15.96 -26.78 10.00
C ASN A 231 -15.74 -26.00 8.69
N ALA A 232 -16.29 -24.79 8.60
CA ALA A 232 -16.22 -23.92 7.43
C ALA A 232 -14.77 -23.71 6.96
N LEU A 233 -14.59 -23.52 5.66
CA LEU A 233 -13.31 -23.39 4.98
C LEU A 233 -12.40 -24.60 5.25
N SER A 234 -12.97 -25.81 5.21
CA SER A 234 -12.21 -27.06 5.34
C SER A 234 -11.87 -27.71 4.01
N GLN A 235 -12.50 -27.27 2.92
CA GLN A 235 -12.31 -27.84 1.59
C GLN A 235 -11.98 -26.74 0.56
N ASN A 236 -11.12 -27.09 -0.39
CA ASN A 236 -10.74 -26.26 -1.55
C ASN A 236 -10.28 -24.84 -1.21
N ILE A 237 -9.51 -24.69 -0.13
CA ILE A 237 -9.03 -23.38 0.35
C ILE A 237 -7.72 -22.90 -0.29
N TYR A 238 -7.11 -23.71 -1.15
CA TYR A 238 -5.81 -23.43 -1.78
C TYR A 238 -5.97 -23.07 -3.25
N PHE A 239 -5.01 -22.36 -3.79
CA PHE A 239 -4.89 -22.21 -5.25
C PHE A 239 -4.76 -23.59 -5.92
N PRO A 240 -5.45 -23.84 -7.05
CA PRO A 240 -5.33 -25.09 -7.77
C PRO A 240 -3.87 -25.41 -8.11
N GLY A 241 -3.43 -26.64 -7.77
CA GLY A 241 -2.06 -27.10 -8.01
C GLY A 241 -0.98 -26.44 -7.14
N SER A 242 -1.35 -25.76 -6.05
CA SER A 242 -0.43 -24.98 -5.22
C SER A 242 -0.75 -25.15 -3.72
N SER A 243 0.27 -25.05 -2.86
CA SER A 243 0.11 -25.03 -1.40
C SER A 243 -0.20 -23.64 -0.83
N ARG A 244 -0.22 -22.60 -1.68
CA ARG A 244 -0.62 -21.25 -1.30
C ARG A 244 -2.10 -21.19 -0.98
N LEU A 245 -2.43 -20.65 0.19
CA LEU A 245 -3.81 -20.41 0.59
C LEU A 245 -4.45 -19.36 -0.33
N ASP A 246 -5.72 -19.55 -0.69
CA ASP A 246 -6.42 -18.59 -1.52
C ASP A 246 -6.63 -17.25 -0.78
N PHE A 247 -6.63 -16.16 -1.52
CA PHE A 247 -6.73 -14.83 -0.93
C PHE A 247 -8.11 -14.50 -0.37
N HIS A 248 -9.18 -15.10 -0.89
CA HIS A 248 -10.51 -14.90 -0.34
C HIS A 248 -10.63 -15.54 1.04
N VAL A 249 -10.03 -16.72 1.20
CA VAL A 249 -9.87 -17.37 2.50
C VAL A 249 -9.11 -16.44 3.46
N LEU A 250 -7.95 -15.91 3.04
CA LEU A 250 -7.20 -14.93 3.84
C LEU A 250 -8.02 -13.69 4.19
N SER A 251 -8.90 -13.22 3.28
CA SER A 251 -9.66 -11.98 3.46
C SER A 251 -10.81 -12.09 4.47
N VAL A 252 -11.29 -13.30 4.80
CA VAL A 252 -12.32 -13.50 5.83
C VAL A 252 -11.72 -13.47 7.24
N LEU A 253 -10.48 -13.95 7.40
CA LEU A 253 -9.90 -14.23 8.72
C LEU A 253 -9.78 -12.99 9.62
N PRO A 254 -9.30 -11.82 9.15
CA PRO A 254 -9.20 -10.63 10.02
C PRO A 254 -10.52 -10.27 10.68
N GLY A 255 -11.61 -10.24 9.92
CA GLY A 255 -12.93 -9.90 10.46
C GLY A 255 -13.47 -10.97 11.42
N ALA A 256 -13.25 -12.25 11.12
CA ALA A 256 -13.66 -13.34 12.01
C ALA A 256 -12.89 -13.35 13.34
N ILE A 257 -11.58 -13.07 13.32
CA ILE A 257 -10.74 -12.97 14.52
C ILE A 257 -11.18 -11.79 15.38
N ILE A 258 -11.37 -10.61 14.78
CA ILE A 258 -11.84 -9.42 15.50
C ILE A 258 -13.24 -9.68 16.07
N ALA A 259 -14.18 -10.22 15.30
CA ALA A 259 -15.51 -10.58 15.78
C ALA A 259 -15.45 -11.51 17.00
N PHE A 260 -14.59 -12.54 16.96
CA PHE A 260 -14.42 -13.43 18.09
C PHE A 260 -13.91 -12.71 19.33
N SER A 261 -12.94 -11.80 19.18
CA SER A 261 -12.43 -10.98 20.29
C SER A 261 -13.49 -10.09 20.93
N GLU A 262 -14.41 -9.54 20.12
CA GLU A 262 -15.44 -8.59 20.56
C GLU A 262 -16.58 -9.29 21.32
N VAL A 263 -17.01 -10.46 20.87
CA VAL A 263 -18.20 -11.14 21.43
C VAL A 263 -17.89 -12.31 22.35
N ALA A 264 -16.62 -12.61 22.61
CA ALA A 264 -16.22 -13.74 23.45
C ALA A 264 -16.93 -13.74 24.81
N ASP A 265 -17.09 -12.59 25.47
CA ASP A 265 -17.75 -12.51 26.79
C ASP A 265 -19.23 -12.95 26.77
N ALA A 266 -19.89 -12.92 25.61
CA ALA A 266 -21.25 -13.40 25.44
C ALA A 266 -21.32 -14.91 25.13
N MET A 267 -20.19 -15.58 24.92
CA MET A 267 -20.10 -16.98 24.55
C MET A 267 -19.84 -17.87 25.77
N SER A 268 -20.47 -19.04 25.79
CA SER A 268 -20.10 -20.13 26.70
C SER A 268 -18.69 -20.64 26.43
N MET A 269 -18.09 -21.31 27.42
CA MET A 269 -16.76 -21.92 27.25
C MET A 269 -16.74 -22.93 26.08
N GLU A 270 -17.80 -23.70 25.90
CA GLU A 270 -17.91 -24.66 24.79
C GLU A 270 -17.87 -23.94 23.43
N GLU A 271 -18.65 -22.87 23.27
CA GLU A 271 -18.66 -22.05 22.05
C GLU A 271 -17.29 -21.41 21.79
N LYS A 272 -16.65 -20.83 22.81
CA LYS A 272 -15.29 -20.27 22.69
C LYS A 272 -14.30 -21.33 22.23
N MET A 273 -14.38 -22.55 22.77
CA MET A 273 -13.49 -23.64 22.41
C MET A 273 -13.70 -24.13 20.98
N VAL A 274 -14.94 -24.21 20.51
CA VAL A 274 -15.27 -24.60 19.13
C VAL A 274 -14.76 -23.54 18.14
N VAL A 275 -15.05 -22.27 18.40
CA VAL A 275 -14.62 -21.15 17.53
C VAL A 275 -13.11 -20.97 17.54
N GLY A 276 -12.48 -20.97 18.72
CA GLY A 276 -11.04 -20.79 18.84
C GLY A 276 -10.23 -21.90 18.17
N LYS A 277 -10.67 -23.17 18.25
CA LYS A 277 -10.03 -24.28 17.51
C LYS A 277 -10.19 -24.13 16.00
N TRP A 278 -11.36 -23.70 15.54
CA TRP A 278 -11.61 -23.45 14.12
C TRP A 278 -10.70 -22.36 13.56
N LEU A 279 -10.60 -21.22 14.25
CA LEU A 279 -9.71 -20.12 13.87
C LEU A 279 -8.23 -20.51 13.97
N THR A 280 -7.81 -21.20 15.03
CA THR A 280 -6.43 -21.68 15.21
C THR A 280 -5.96 -22.53 14.02
N ARG A 281 -6.80 -23.44 13.53
CA ARG A 281 -6.50 -24.26 12.35
C ARG A 281 -6.31 -23.40 11.10
N LEU A 282 -7.19 -22.41 10.88
CA LEU A 282 -7.11 -21.53 9.72
C LEU A 282 -5.89 -20.60 9.78
N VAL A 283 -5.54 -20.12 10.97
CA VAL A 283 -4.32 -19.33 11.21
C VAL A 283 -3.06 -20.17 11.04
N ASP A 284 -3.05 -21.43 11.50
CA ASP A 284 -1.92 -22.35 11.32
C ASP A 284 -1.61 -22.60 9.82
N VAL A 285 -2.62 -22.87 9.00
CA VAL A 285 -2.40 -23.02 7.55
C VAL A 285 -2.06 -21.68 6.87
N THR A 286 -2.48 -20.55 7.44
CA THR A 286 -2.15 -19.21 6.97
C THR A 286 -0.67 -18.90 7.21
N GLY A 287 -0.16 -19.12 8.43
CA GLY A 287 1.24 -18.89 8.79
C GLY A 287 2.24 -19.80 8.07
N LYS A 288 1.76 -20.96 7.57
CA LYS A 288 2.53 -21.91 6.75
C LYS A 288 2.42 -21.65 5.23
N SER A 289 1.65 -20.65 4.82
CA SER A 289 1.49 -20.31 3.41
C SER A 289 2.81 -19.79 2.83
N PRO A 290 3.24 -20.25 1.64
CA PRO A 290 4.45 -19.75 0.97
C PRO A 290 4.43 -18.27 0.60
N PHE A 291 3.35 -17.52 0.89
CA PHE A 291 3.35 -16.07 0.76
C PHE A 291 4.34 -15.40 1.72
N MET A 292 4.64 -15.99 2.87
CA MET A 292 5.61 -15.46 3.83
C MET A 292 7.05 -15.48 3.32
N ASP A 293 7.35 -16.27 2.28
CA ASP A 293 8.65 -16.28 1.62
C ASP A 293 8.84 -15.10 0.65
N ARG A 294 7.87 -14.19 0.57
CA ARG A 294 7.84 -13.01 -0.33
C ARG A 294 7.79 -11.72 0.49
N GLN A 295 8.07 -10.60 -0.17
CA GLN A 295 7.96 -9.25 0.39
C GLN A 295 6.99 -8.43 -0.44
N ASP A 296 5.70 -8.75 -0.30
CA ASP A 296 4.60 -8.13 -1.05
C ASP A 296 3.29 -8.07 -0.24
N ASN A 297 2.27 -7.42 -0.80
CA ASN A 297 0.95 -7.27 -0.16
C ASN A 297 0.34 -8.55 0.43
N LYS A 298 0.64 -9.75 -0.11
CA LYS A 298 0.10 -11.01 0.42
C LYS A 298 0.86 -11.46 1.66
N ALA A 299 2.18 -11.29 1.68
CA ALA A 299 2.99 -11.55 2.87
C ALA A 299 2.52 -10.67 4.03
N TYR A 300 2.25 -9.38 3.77
CA TYR A 300 1.79 -8.44 4.79
C TYR A 300 0.39 -8.77 5.33
N LEU A 301 -0.51 -9.28 4.48
CA LEU A 301 -1.82 -9.78 4.92
C LEU A 301 -1.67 -11.02 5.81
N VAL A 302 -0.80 -11.97 5.45
CA VAL A 302 -0.54 -13.15 6.29
C VAL A 302 0.04 -12.71 7.64
N ALA A 303 1.03 -11.82 7.63
CA ALA A 303 1.63 -11.27 8.84
C ALA A 303 0.60 -10.56 9.73
N TYR A 304 -0.32 -9.78 9.15
CA TYR A 304 -1.40 -9.13 9.88
C TYR A 304 -2.36 -10.13 10.53
N ILE A 305 -2.79 -11.18 9.81
CA ILE A 305 -3.65 -12.24 10.36
C ILE A 305 -2.96 -12.96 11.53
N VAL A 306 -1.69 -13.28 11.34
CA VAL A 306 -0.86 -13.95 12.34
C VAL A 306 -0.70 -13.08 13.60
N MET A 307 -0.38 -11.80 13.43
CA MET A 307 -0.24 -10.85 14.54
C MET A 307 -1.58 -10.64 15.25
N LEU A 308 -2.70 -10.48 14.52
CA LEU A 308 -4.03 -10.36 15.10
C LEU A 308 -4.36 -11.55 16.01
N TRP A 309 -4.08 -12.77 15.55
CA TRP A 309 -4.28 -13.96 16.36
C TRP A 309 -3.33 -13.99 17.57
N GLY A 310 -2.07 -13.65 17.36
CA GLY A 310 -1.05 -13.54 18.41
C GLY A 310 -1.45 -12.60 19.54
N VAL A 311 -1.96 -11.41 19.21
CA VAL A 311 -2.48 -10.45 20.18
C VAL A 311 -3.69 -11.02 20.93
N LEU A 312 -4.61 -11.68 20.23
CA LEU A 312 -5.81 -12.27 20.84
C LEU A 312 -5.49 -13.37 21.87
N ILE A 313 -4.48 -14.19 21.59
CA ILE A 313 -4.13 -15.34 22.44
C ILE A 313 -2.91 -15.09 23.33
N ASP A 314 -2.36 -13.87 23.32
CA ASP A 314 -1.14 -13.49 24.04
C ASP A 314 0.06 -14.40 23.71
N GLU A 315 0.34 -14.60 22.41
CA GLU A 315 1.46 -15.41 21.93
C GLU A 315 2.55 -14.53 21.29
N PRO A 316 3.66 -14.25 22.01
CA PRO A 316 4.71 -13.32 21.57
C PRO A 316 5.34 -13.70 20.24
N SER A 317 5.56 -15.00 19.97
CA SER A 317 6.17 -15.44 18.71
C SER A 317 5.34 -15.06 17.48
N MET A 318 4.02 -14.96 17.64
CA MET A 318 3.12 -14.52 16.58
C MET A 318 3.06 -13.01 16.43
N ILE A 319 3.15 -12.28 17.55
CA ILE A 319 3.24 -10.82 17.55
C ILE A 319 4.55 -10.39 16.86
N ASP A 320 5.67 -10.99 17.24
CA ASP A 320 6.99 -10.73 16.67
C ASP A 320 7.04 -11.00 15.17
N ALA A 321 6.39 -12.06 14.68
CA ALA A 321 6.34 -12.36 13.26
C ALA A 321 5.68 -11.22 12.44
N GLY A 322 4.63 -10.59 12.99
CA GLY A 322 3.98 -9.42 12.39
C GLY A 322 4.89 -8.20 12.37
N ILE A 323 5.52 -7.91 13.51
CA ILE A 323 6.47 -6.80 13.68
C ILE A 323 7.66 -6.95 12.71
N GLU A 324 8.25 -8.15 12.61
CA GLU A 324 9.39 -8.38 11.73
C GLU A 324 8.99 -8.30 10.25
N ALA A 325 7.80 -8.76 9.86
CA ALA A 325 7.30 -8.55 8.51
C ALA A 325 7.16 -7.05 8.16
N TYR A 326 6.67 -6.24 9.10
CA TYR A 326 6.60 -4.80 8.95
C TYR A 326 7.99 -4.18 8.77
N LYS A 327 8.94 -4.49 9.67
CA LYS A 327 10.30 -3.94 9.61
C LYS A 327 11.01 -4.31 8.31
N ASN A 328 10.80 -5.54 7.84
CA ASN A 328 11.35 -6.01 6.57
C ASN A 328 10.75 -5.26 5.38
N ALA A 329 9.45 -4.99 5.39
CA ALA A 329 8.81 -4.18 4.37
C ALA A 329 9.43 -2.77 4.28
N ILE A 330 9.68 -2.10 5.42
CA ILE A 330 10.34 -0.78 5.46
C ILE A 330 11.80 -0.88 5.01
N TYR A 331 12.52 -1.93 5.42
CA TYR A 331 13.90 -2.16 5.00
C TYR A 331 14.04 -2.47 3.49
N ASP A 332 13.05 -3.11 2.87
CA ASP A 332 13.08 -3.48 1.45
C ASP A 332 12.48 -2.41 0.53
N MET A 333 11.66 -1.51 1.08
CA MET A 333 11.07 -0.37 0.36
C MET A 333 12.13 0.50 -0.32
N ARG A 334 11.88 1.00 -1.52
CA ARG A 334 12.84 1.89 -2.18
C ARG A 334 12.93 3.26 -1.45
N PRO A 335 14.01 4.03 -1.66
CA PRO A 335 14.12 5.38 -1.12
C PRO A 335 13.00 6.35 -1.55
N ASP A 336 12.23 6.03 -2.58
CA ASP A 336 11.09 6.85 -3.01
C ASP A 336 9.74 6.39 -2.43
N GLY A 337 9.75 5.44 -1.47
CA GLY A 337 8.56 4.90 -0.82
C GLY A 337 7.85 3.77 -1.59
N SER A 338 8.31 3.41 -2.79
CA SER A 338 7.70 2.32 -3.56
C SER A 338 8.12 0.93 -3.06
N PHE A 339 7.17 -0.01 -3.00
CA PHE A 339 7.46 -1.42 -2.67
C PHE A 339 7.90 -2.19 -3.92
N PRO A 340 9.13 -2.76 -3.96
CA PRO A 340 9.69 -3.36 -5.19
C PRO A 340 8.83 -4.35 -5.94
N VAL A 341 8.26 -5.32 -5.23
CA VAL A 341 7.45 -6.38 -5.85
C VAL A 341 6.10 -5.83 -6.32
N ASP A 342 5.48 -4.92 -5.56
CA ASP A 342 4.14 -4.45 -5.85
C ASP A 342 4.11 -3.33 -6.88
N SER A 343 5.06 -2.40 -6.85
CA SER A 343 5.21 -1.36 -7.87
C SER A 343 5.60 -1.95 -9.23
N GLY A 344 6.19 -3.15 -9.26
CA GLY A 344 6.60 -3.85 -10.48
C GLY A 344 5.46 -4.50 -11.28
N ARG A 345 4.21 -4.49 -10.79
CA ARG A 345 3.09 -5.25 -11.36
C ARG A 345 2.38 -4.53 -12.52
N GLY A 346 3.13 -4.08 -13.52
CA GLY A 346 2.57 -3.47 -14.73
C GLY A 346 1.59 -2.34 -14.45
N GLY A 347 0.47 -2.34 -15.17
CA GLY A 347 -0.64 -1.40 -14.98
C GLY A 347 -1.28 -1.41 -13.59
N SER A 348 -1.17 -2.50 -12.83
CA SER A 348 -1.73 -2.62 -11.49
C SER A 348 -0.76 -2.22 -10.37
N GLY A 349 0.43 -1.70 -10.70
CA GLY A 349 1.48 -1.41 -9.71
C GLY A 349 1.03 -0.48 -8.58
N LEU A 350 0.26 0.56 -8.91
CA LEU A 350 -0.29 1.49 -7.91
C LEU A 350 -1.37 0.87 -7.02
N HIS A 351 -2.23 0.02 -7.58
CA HIS A 351 -3.22 -0.72 -6.79
C HIS A 351 -2.52 -1.60 -5.74
N TYR A 352 -1.54 -2.40 -6.15
CA TYR A 352 -0.85 -3.28 -5.20
C TYR A 352 0.03 -2.50 -4.21
N SER A 353 0.63 -1.38 -4.62
CA SER A 353 1.35 -0.47 -3.71
C SER A 353 0.40 0.14 -2.66
N ASN A 354 -0.81 0.54 -3.06
CA ASN A 354 -1.84 1.02 -2.14
C ASN A 354 -2.24 -0.07 -1.13
N ARG A 355 -2.35 -1.31 -1.61
CA ARG A 355 -2.67 -2.47 -0.76
C ARG A 355 -1.57 -2.75 0.26
N SER A 356 -0.31 -2.62 -0.12
CA SER A 356 0.82 -2.76 0.81
C SER A 356 0.85 -1.65 1.84
N THR A 357 0.65 -0.40 1.42
CA THR A 357 0.51 0.76 2.33
C THR A 357 -0.62 0.53 3.34
N MET A 358 -1.78 0.04 2.88
CA MET A 358 -2.91 -0.30 3.74
C MET A 358 -2.56 -1.37 4.78
N MET A 359 -1.84 -2.42 4.39
CA MET A 359 -1.40 -3.46 5.32
C MET A 359 -0.38 -2.92 6.33
N MET A 360 0.53 -2.04 5.90
CA MET A 360 1.51 -1.43 6.80
C MET A 360 0.82 -0.56 7.85
N VAL A 361 -0.15 0.25 7.47
CA VAL A 361 -0.94 1.04 8.45
C VAL A 361 -1.71 0.13 9.41
N ALA A 362 -2.30 -0.98 8.92
CA ALA A 362 -3.01 -1.93 9.77
C ALA A 362 -2.08 -2.63 10.78
N LEU A 363 -0.90 -3.07 10.34
CA LEU A 363 0.14 -3.62 11.22
C LEU A 363 0.63 -2.58 12.22
N ALA A 364 0.83 -1.33 11.80
CA ALA A 364 1.29 -0.28 12.70
C ALA A 364 0.24 0.09 13.77
N THR A 365 -1.04 0.13 13.37
CA THR A 365 -2.17 0.30 14.30
C THR A 365 -2.23 -0.84 15.31
N LEU A 366 -1.96 -2.09 14.88
CA LEU A 366 -1.89 -3.23 15.78
C LEU A 366 -0.62 -3.22 16.65
N GLY A 367 0.47 -2.63 16.16
CA GLY A 367 1.69 -2.38 16.92
C GLY A 367 1.42 -1.52 18.15
N ASP A 368 0.63 -0.45 18.00
CA ASP A 368 0.25 0.42 19.12
C ASP A 368 -0.62 -0.29 20.18
N VAL A 369 -1.29 -1.40 19.83
CA VAL A 369 -2.00 -2.26 20.83
C VAL A 369 -1.03 -3.04 21.72
N VAL A 370 0.17 -3.33 21.22
CA VAL A 370 1.22 -4.12 21.91
C VAL A 370 2.44 -3.26 22.28
N ASP A 371 2.27 -1.95 22.36
CA ASP A 371 3.34 -0.98 22.69
C ASP A 371 4.56 -1.05 21.74
N ALA A 372 4.35 -1.46 20.49
CA ALA A 372 5.34 -1.44 19.43
C ALA A 372 5.07 -0.26 18.48
N ASP A 373 5.78 0.85 18.65
CA ASP A 373 5.63 2.04 17.80
C ASP A 373 6.20 1.81 16.40
N LEU A 374 5.39 1.20 15.54
CA LEU A 374 5.73 0.93 14.16
C LEU A 374 5.50 2.14 13.25
N HIS A 375 4.63 3.07 13.64
CA HIS A 375 4.37 4.28 12.86
C HIS A 375 5.63 5.16 12.74
N GLU A 376 6.42 5.27 13.81
CA GLU A 376 7.71 6.00 13.84
C GLU A 376 8.93 5.13 13.50
N PHE A 377 8.74 3.84 13.18
CA PHE A 377 9.85 2.96 12.85
C PHE A 377 10.55 3.41 11.57
N THR A 378 11.89 3.50 11.63
CA THR A 378 12.73 3.84 10.48
C THR A 378 13.79 2.78 10.21
N SER A 379 14.10 2.58 8.93
CA SER A 379 15.18 1.67 8.49
C SER A 379 15.89 2.24 7.28
N SER A 380 17.20 2.50 7.43
CA SER A 380 18.01 3.25 6.45
C SER A 380 17.24 4.46 5.91
N GLY A 381 16.80 5.33 6.84
CA GLY A 381 16.09 6.59 6.57
C GLY A 381 14.75 6.50 5.85
N ARG A 382 14.15 5.32 5.78
CA ARG A 382 12.80 5.08 5.24
C ARG A 382 11.85 4.68 6.36
N SER A 383 10.58 4.94 6.16
CA SER A 383 9.51 4.84 7.17
C SER A 383 8.15 4.64 6.50
N LEU A 384 7.09 4.39 7.29
CA LEU A 384 5.72 4.33 6.77
C LEU A 384 5.33 5.58 5.97
N LYS A 385 5.85 6.73 6.40
CA LYS A 385 5.61 8.02 5.77
C LYS A 385 5.96 7.99 4.28
N ASP A 386 7.10 7.42 3.92
CA ASP A 386 7.55 7.36 2.53
C ASP A 386 6.57 6.57 1.65
N ALA A 387 6.01 5.46 2.17
CA ALA A 387 4.98 4.70 1.46
C ALA A 387 3.71 5.52 1.24
N VAL A 388 3.26 6.25 2.27
CA VAL A 388 2.08 7.13 2.20
C VAL A 388 2.32 8.25 1.20
N GLU A 389 3.47 8.88 1.24
CA GLU A 389 3.88 9.95 0.35
C GLU A 389 3.99 9.49 -1.11
N TRP A 390 4.54 8.30 -1.34
CA TRP A 390 4.52 7.66 -2.66
C TRP A 390 3.09 7.47 -3.17
N MET A 391 2.16 7.02 -2.31
CA MET A 391 0.77 6.84 -2.70
C MET A 391 0.07 8.18 -2.99
N VAL A 392 0.31 9.20 -2.17
CA VAL A 392 -0.20 10.55 -2.40
C VAL A 392 0.31 11.11 -3.73
N ALA A 393 1.62 11.03 -3.96
CA ALA A 393 2.23 11.50 -5.20
C ALA A 393 1.68 10.73 -6.42
N SER A 394 1.69 9.40 -6.38
CA SER A 394 1.24 8.56 -7.50
C SER A 394 -0.27 8.64 -7.77
N SER A 395 -1.08 9.01 -6.78
CA SER A 395 -2.52 9.27 -6.98
C SER A 395 -2.77 10.53 -7.82
N LYS A 396 -1.91 11.55 -7.67
CA LYS A 396 -1.95 12.80 -8.45
C LYS A 396 -1.25 12.60 -9.80
N PHE A 397 -0.25 11.74 -9.82
CA PHE A 397 0.68 11.56 -10.94
C PHE A 397 0.90 10.07 -11.24
N PRO A 398 -0.10 9.42 -11.86
CA PRO A 398 -0.08 7.98 -12.13
C PRO A 398 1.15 7.50 -12.91
N GLU A 399 1.71 8.34 -13.76
CA GLU A 399 2.89 8.07 -14.57
C GLU A 399 4.15 7.75 -13.75
N LEU A 400 4.16 8.07 -12.44
CA LEU A 400 5.18 7.59 -11.51
C LEU A 400 5.30 6.06 -11.49
N ASN A 401 4.20 5.34 -11.77
CA ASN A 401 4.19 3.88 -11.91
C ASN A 401 5.21 3.41 -12.97
N GLN A 402 5.42 4.18 -14.04
CA GLN A 402 6.32 3.82 -15.15
C GLN A 402 7.79 3.68 -14.74
N ARG A 403 8.18 4.20 -13.57
CA ARG A 403 9.55 4.06 -13.08
C ARG A 403 9.93 2.62 -12.77
N HIS A 404 8.99 1.88 -12.19
CA HIS A 404 9.25 0.58 -11.59
C HIS A 404 8.40 -0.53 -12.21
N ALA A 405 7.32 -0.17 -12.92
CA ALA A 405 6.42 -1.13 -13.52
C ALA A 405 7.11 -1.93 -14.63
N LEU A 406 6.98 -3.25 -14.54
CA LEU A 406 7.41 -4.21 -15.55
C LEU A 406 6.22 -4.72 -16.33
N SER A 407 6.45 -5.19 -17.55
CA SER A 407 5.37 -5.85 -18.29
C SER A 407 4.89 -7.05 -17.50
N CYS A 408 3.57 -7.13 -17.34
CA CYS A 408 2.90 -8.14 -16.55
C CYS A 408 1.63 -8.63 -17.25
N PRO A 409 1.75 -9.31 -18.42
CA PRO A 409 0.59 -9.69 -19.24
C PRO A 409 -0.40 -10.61 -18.50
N ASP A 410 0.12 -11.51 -17.67
CA ASP A 410 -0.67 -12.52 -16.95
C ASP A 410 -1.17 -12.04 -15.57
N GLY A 411 -1.14 -10.74 -15.30
CA GLY A 411 -1.65 -10.23 -14.04
C GLY A 411 -1.89 -8.72 -14.01
N GLY A 412 -0.84 -7.94 -14.23
CA GLY A 412 -0.83 -6.50 -13.96
C GLY A 412 -1.30 -5.61 -15.11
N ASP A 413 -1.16 -6.06 -16.36
CA ASP A 413 -1.49 -5.29 -17.58
C ASP A 413 -2.90 -5.64 -18.14
N GLY A 414 -3.80 -6.12 -17.27
CA GLY A 414 -5.16 -6.56 -17.62
C GLY A 414 -6.26 -5.55 -17.28
N ASN A 415 -7.50 -5.83 -17.72
CA ASN A 415 -8.71 -5.06 -17.40
C ASN A 415 -8.67 -3.56 -17.76
N GLY A 416 -7.99 -3.22 -18.86
CA GLY A 416 -7.88 -1.83 -19.34
C GLY A 416 -6.77 -1.01 -18.67
N SER A 417 -5.99 -1.61 -17.78
CA SER A 417 -4.78 -0.99 -17.21
C SER A 417 -3.52 -1.37 -18.00
N SER A 418 -2.53 -0.48 -18.02
CA SER A 418 -1.21 -0.72 -18.61
C SER A 418 -0.17 0.11 -17.88
N ILE A 419 1.13 -0.15 -18.11
CA ILE A 419 2.21 0.69 -17.57
C ILE A 419 1.98 2.18 -17.88
N ALA A 420 1.55 2.50 -19.10
CA ALA A 420 1.30 3.88 -19.53
C ALA A 420 -0.01 4.47 -18.96
N SER A 421 -0.95 3.62 -18.54
CA SER A 421 -2.25 4.01 -18.00
C SER A 421 -2.60 3.09 -16.82
N PRO A 422 -1.99 3.31 -15.65
CA PRO A 422 -2.15 2.41 -14.52
C PRO A 422 -3.55 2.49 -13.91
N GLU A 423 -3.91 1.44 -13.18
CA GLU A 423 -5.20 1.32 -12.50
C GLU A 423 -5.28 2.29 -11.30
N LEU A 424 -6.21 3.24 -11.39
CA LEU A 424 -6.46 4.22 -10.34
C LEU A 424 -7.76 4.00 -9.56
N ALA A 425 -8.66 3.14 -10.03
CA ALA A 425 -9.95 2.94 -9.36
C ALA A 425 -9.79 2.49 -7.90
N HIS A 426 -8.84 1.58 -7.64
CA HIS A 426 -8.50 1.11 -6.30
C HIS A 426 -7.65 2.08 -5.47
N VAL A 427 -7.13 3.14 -6.07
CA VAL A 427 -6.41 4.21 -5.36
C VAL A 427 -7.36 5.35 -4.99
N LEU A 428 -8.21 5.77 -5.93
CA LEU A 428 -9.01 6.99 -5.82
C LEU A 428 -10.46 6.77 -5.37
N ASN A 429 -11.08 5.63 -5.71
CA ASN A 429 -12.53 5.46 -5.60
C ASN A 429 -12.96 4.23 -4.79
N GLY A 430 -12.01 3.50 -4.18
CA GLY A 430 -12.26 2.23 -3.50
C GLY A 430 -12.18 2.28 -1.98
N SER A 431 -12.58 1.15 -1.38
CA SER A 431 -12.38 0.80 0.05
C SER A 431 -10.90 0.76 0.46
N MET A 432 -9.97 0.66 -0.48
CA MET A 432 -8.54 0.54 -0.18
C MET A 432 -7.90 1.85 0.32
N ARG A 433 -8.69 2.92 0.53
CA ARG A 433 -8.28 4.12 1.28
C ARG A 433 -8.60 4.04 2.78
N VAL A 434 -9.12 2.90 3.26
CA VAL A 434 -9.47 2.68 4.68
C VAL A 434 -8.32 2.98 5.65
N TRP A 435 -7.07 2.99 5.16
CA TRP A 435 -5.88 3.28 5.95
C TRP A 435 -5.66 4.77 6.23
N VAL A 436 -6.26 5.67 5.45
CA VAL A 436 -6.00 7.12 5.58
C VAL A 436 -6.40 7.64 6.96
N THR A 437 -7.62 7.32 7.40
CA THR A 437 -8.11 7.79 8.72
C THR A 437 -7.28 7.25 9.87
N PRO A 438 -7.04 5.92 10.02
CA PRO A 438 -6.15 5.40 11.04
C PRO A 438 -4.76 6.06 11.04
N TYR A 439 -4.19 6.30 9.85
CA TYR A 439 -2.89 6.96 9.74
C TYR A 439 -2.94 8.40 10.26
N LEU A 440 -3.95 9.18 9.88
CA LEU A 440 -4.16 10.54 10.41
C LEU A 440 -4.42 10.56 11.92
N MET A 441 -5.21 9.61 12.42
CA MET A 441 -5.56 9.51 13.85
C MET A 441 -4.38 9.16 14.73
N SER A 442 -3.35 8.50 14.19
CA SER A 442 -2.13 8.18 14.95
C SER A 442 -1.40 9.42 15.47
N GLY A 443 -1.68 10.61 14.92
CA GLY A 443 -1.01 11.87 15.29
C GLY A 443 0.46 11.96 14.85
N LYS A 444 0.98 10.91 14.19
CA LYS A 444 2.37 10.75 13.74
C LYS A 444 2.55 11.23 12.29
N VAL A 445 1.74 12.20 11.87
CA VAL A 445 1.72 12.75 10.51
C VAL A 445 2.01 14.24 10.59
N ASP A 446 2.96 14.73 9.80
CA ASP A 446 3.22 16.17 9.73
C ASP A 446 2.04 16.95 9.12
N ASP A 447 1.99 18.26 9.43
CA ASP A 447 0.87 19.13 9.06
C ASP A 447 0.65 19.20 7.54
N ASP A 448 1.72 19.18 6.75
CA ASP A 448 1.67 19.30 5.29
C ASP A 448 1.09 18.03 4.64
N LEU A 449 1.55 16.86 5.08
CA LEU A 449 1.03 15.57 4.63
C LEU A 449 -0.40 15.36 5.11
N SER A 450 -0.71 15.75 6.35
CA SER A 450 -2.06 15.72 6.90
C SER A 450 -3.03 16.58 6.08
N ALA A 451 -2.66 17.84 5.81
CA ALA A 451 -3.44 18.73 4.96
C ALA A 451 -3.62 18.15 3.55
N THR A 452 -2.59 17.51 2.99
CA THR A 452 -2.66 16.88 1.67
C THR A 452 -3.62 15.68 1.63
N LEU A 453 -3.55 14.82 2.64
CA LEU A 453 -4.46 13.68 2.77
C LEU A 453 -5.92 14.14 2.95
N GLN A 454 -6.13 15.26 3.65
CA GLN A 454 -7.46 15.83 3.90
C GLN A 454 -8.03 16.64 2.72
N SER A 455 -7.20 17.25 1.88
CA SER A 455 -7.63 18.16 0.79
C SER A 455 -7.60 17.54 -0.62
N GLY A 456 -7.14 16.30 -0.75
CA GLY A 456 -6.95 15.62 -2.03
C GLY A 456 -7.95 14.49 -2.34
N PRO A 457 -7.61 13.57 -3.26
CA PRO A 457 -8.43 12.38 -3.54
C PRO A 457 -8.61 11.47 -2.31
N TYR A 458 -7.83 11.67 -1.25
CA TYR A 458 -7.96 10.97 0.03
C TYR A 458 -8.85 11.73 1.04
N GLY A 459 -9.23 12.98 0.78
CA GLY A 459 -9.93 13.85 1.75
C GLY A 459 -11.35 13.41 2.09
N ASN A 460 -11.99 12.70 1.17
CA ASN A 460 -13.31 12.09 1.39
C ASN A 460 -13.22 10.68 2.00
N ALA A 461 -12.03 10.18 2.35
CA ALA A 461 -11.83 8.78 2.72
C ALA A 461 -12.35 8.41 4.11
N ALA A 462 -12.90 9.35 4.88
CA ALA A 462 -12.73 9.26 6.32
C ALA A 462 -13.81 8.50 7.12
N ARG A 463 -15.02 8.30 6.59
CA ARG A 463 -16.15 7.76 7.37
C ARG A 463 -16.83 6.61 6.68
N GLY A 464 -17.04 5.53 7.43
CA GLY A 464 -17.76 4.34 6.97
C GLY A 464 -17.08 3.56 5.85
N MET A 465 -15.76 3.73 5.65
CA MET A 465 -15.01 2.85 4.76
C MET A 465 -14.73 1.53 5.46
N SER A 466 -14.88 0.44 4.72
CA SER A 466 -14.59 -0.90 5.21
C SER A 466 -13.83 -1.69 4.16
N GLU A 467 -12.82 -2.42 4.61
CA GLU A 467 -12.07 -3.33 3.77
C GLU A 467 -11.82 -4.64 4.51
N VAL A 468 -12.28 -5.74 3.90
CA VAL A 468 -12.30 -7.06 4.55
C VAL A 468 -10.92 -7.58 4.91
N ARG A 469 -9.90 -7.23 4.12
CA ARG A 469 -8.50 -7.62 4.34
C ARG A 469 -7.89 -7.03 5.62
N VAL A 470 -8.44 -5.94 6.15
CA VAL A 470 -8.05 -5.38 7.46
C VAL A 470 -9.06 -5.69 8.56
N GLY A 471 -10.07 -6.51 8.26
CA GLY A 471 -11.13 -6.93 9.18
C GLY A 471 -12.37 -6.06 9.17
N GLY A 472 -12.43 -5.08 8.27
CA GLY A 472 -13.58 -4.21 8.08
C GLY A 472 -13.23 -2.72 8.23
N PRO A 473 -13.93 -1.96 9.08
CA PRO A 473 -13.72 -0.52 9.25
C PRO A 473 -12.48 -0.21 10.09
N LEU A 474 -11.28 -0.21 9.51
CA LEU A 474 -10.03 0.02 10.27
C LEU A 474 -10.04 1.32 11.08
N ALA A 475 -10.68 2.39 10.56
CA ALA A 475 -10.87 3.65 11.28
C ALA A 475 -11.65 3.47 12.61
N CYS A 476 -12.65 2.59 12.63
CA CYS A 476 -13.42 2.27 13.83
C CYS A 476 -12.59 1.51 14.88
N PHE A 477 -11.64 0.69 14.44
CA PHE A 477 -10.69 0.02 15.34
C PHE A 477 -9.68 1.03 15.91
N ALA A 478 -9.11 1.87 15.04
CA ALA A 478 -8.18 2.93 15.41
C ALA A 478 -8.79 3.97 16.37
N ALA A 479 -10.08 4.26 16.25
CA ALA A 479 -10.80 5.13 17.20
C ALA A 479 -10.74 4.65 18.66
N GLY A 480 -10.65 3.32 18.88
CA GLY A 480 -10.43 2.77 20.21
C GLY A 480 -9.08 3.13 20.81
N ILE A 481 -8.06 3.26 19.96
CA ILE A 481 -6.69 3.53 20.35
C ILE A 481 -6.46 5.03 20.49
N TYR A 482 -6.84 5.81 19.47
CA TYR A 482 -6.46 7.22 19.36
C TYR A 482 -7.58 8.21 19.68
N GLY A 483 -8.83 7.76 19.75
CA GLY A 483 -10.00 8.63 19.96
C GLY A 483 -10.31 8.96 21.43
N GLN A 484 -9.42 8.62 22.35
CA GLN A 484 -9.64 8.76 23.80
C GLN A 484 -9.17 10.12 24.36
N ASP A 485 -8.70 11.03 23.51
CA ASP A 485 -8.16 12.36 23.89
C ASP A 485 -9.12 13.52 23.65
#